data_AF-A0A8C9ICQ8-F1
#
_entry.id   AF-A0A8C9ICQ8-F1
#
_cell.length_a   1.000
_cell.length_b   1.000
_cell.length_c   1.000
_cell.angle_alpha   90.00
_cell.angle_beta   90.00
_cell.angle_gamma   90.00
#
_symmetry.space_group_name_H-M   'P 1'
#
loop_
_entity.id
_entity.type
_entity.pdbx_description
1 polymer ?
#
loop_
_entity_poly.entity_id
_entity_poly.type
_entity_poly.pdbx_seq_one_letter_code
_entity_poly.pdbx_strand_id
1 'polypeptide(L)'
;MWPELLALQEEAQVLLRAADQPGGWRQDTRVCMLKKMGEAVARVARKVNETVESGSDTLDLAECKLVSFPIGIYKVLRNVSGQIHLITLANNELKSLTSKFMTTFNQLRELRLEGNFLHRLPSEVSALQHLKAIDLSRNQFQDFPEQLTALPALETINLEENEIVDVPVEKLAAMPALRSINLRFNPLNAEVRVIAPPLIKFDMLMSPDGARAPLP
;
A
#
# COMPACT_ATOMS: atom_id res chain seq x y z
N MET A 1 9.83 -24.76 -10.98
CA MET A 1 9.60 -24.34 -9.58
C MET A 1 10.81 -23.54 -9.13
N TRP A 2 10.63 -22.26 -8.80
CA TRP A 2 11.75 -21.34 -8.50
C TRP A 2 12.36 -21.71 -7.14
N PRO A 3 13.67 -22.01 -7.03
CA PRO A 3 14.31 -22.40 -5.77
C PRO A 3 14.07 -21.42 -4.62
N GLU A 4 13.97 -20.12 -4.92
CA GLU A 4 13.71 -19.06 -3.95
C GLU A 4 12.27 -19.11 -3.40
N LEU A 5 11.31 -19.55 -4.22
CA LEU A 5 9.92 -19.69 -3.80
C LEU A 5 9.74 -20.94 -2.92
N LEU A 6 10.46 -22.02 -3.24
CA LEU A 6 10.53 -23.19 -2.38
C LEU A 6 11.15 -22.84 -1.01
N ALA A 7 12.24 -22.08 -0.99
CA ALA A 7 12.88 -21.63 0.25
C ALA A 7 11.92 -20.77 1.11
N LEU A 8 11.13 -19.88 0.50
CA LEU A 8 10.10 -19.11 1.20
C LEU A 8 8.97 -19.98 1.76
N GLN A 9 8.54 -20.99 1.01
CA GLN A 9 7.53 -21.94 1.48
C GLN A 9 8.07 -22.80 2.62
N GLU A 10 9.34 -23.19 2.58
CA GLU A 10 10.03 -23.88 3.66
C GLU A 10 10.16 -22.98 4.90
N GLU A 11 10.56 -21.71 4.76
CA GLU A 11 10.57 -20.72 5.84
C GLU A 11 9.18 -20.59 6.50
N ALA A 12 8.13 -20.47 5.68
CA ALA A 12 6.75 -20.43 6.17
C ALA A 12 6.36 -21.72 6.91
N GLN A 13 6.73 -22.89 6.39
CA GLN A 13 6.48 -24.17 7.05
C GLN A 13 7.25 -24.31 8.37
N VAL A 14 8.48 -23.81 8.44
CA VAL A 14 9.27 -23.81 9.69
C VAL A 14 8.59 -22.95 10.75
N LEU A 15 8.11 -21.76 10.38
CA LEU A 15 7.34 -20.88 11.28
C LEU A 15 6.05 -21.55 11.77
N LEU A 16 5.34 -22.25 10.88
CA LEU A 16 4.12 -22.99 11.21
C LEU A 16 4.40 -24.18 12.15
N ARG A 17 5.46 -24.96 11.88
CA ARG A 17 5.87 -26.11 12.72
C ARG A 17 6.36 -25.66 14.10
N ALA A 18 7.08 -24.54 14.17
CA ALA A 18 7.49 -23.93 15.43
C ALA A 18 6.28 -23.51 16.29
N ALA A 19 5.17 -23.13 15.65
CA ALA A 19 3.95 -22.75 16.34
C ALA A 19 3.07 -23.94 16.80
N ASP A 20 3.34 -25.17 16.34
CA ASP A 20 2.49 -26.36 16.58
C ASP A 20 3.11 -27.37 17.58
N GLN A 21 4.26 -27.04 18.20
CA GLN A 21 4.90 -27.94 19.17
C GLN A 21 4.02 -28.13 20.42
N PRO A 22 3.85 -29.38 20.91
CA PRO A 22 2.97 -29.70 22.03
C PRO A 22 3.61 -29.29 23.37
N GLY A 23 3.43 -28.02 23.72
CA GLY A 23 3.74 -27.43 25.03
C GLY A 23 2.78 -26.25 25.23
N GLY A 24 1.78 -26.44 26.09
CA GLY A 24 0.56 -25.64 26.10
C GLY A 24 0.76 -24.14 26.31
N TRP A 25 0.58 -23.35 25.25
CA TRP A 25 0.41 -21.90 25.34
C TRP A 25 -0.56 -21.41 24.26
N ARG A 26 -1.87 -21.65 24.45
CA ARG A 26 -2.93 -21.11 23.56
C ARG A 26 -3.08 -19.57 23.66
N GLN A 27 -2.19 -18.86 24.34
CA GLN A 27 -2.24 -17.41 24.52
C GLN A 27 -0.85 -16.72 24.51
N ASP A 28 0.24 -17.39 24.11
CA ASP A 28 1.49 -16.66 23.90
C ASP A 28 1.38 -15.82 22.61
N THR A 29 1.27 -14.51 22.79
CA THR A 29 1.24 -13.49 21.73
C THR A 29 2.32 -13.71 20.67
N ARG A 30 3.51 -14.22 21.05
CA ARG A 30 4.60 -14.47 20.10
C ARG A 30 4.31 -15.65 19.18
N VAL A 31 3.79 -16.75 19.71
CA VAL A 31 3.45 -17.96 18.94
C VAL A 31 2.31 -17.67 17.96
N CYS A 32 1.29 -16.92 18.40
CA CYS A 32 0.18 -16.49 17.55
C CYS A 32 0.66 -15.58 16.39
N MET A 33 1.58 -14.65 16.67
CA MET A 33 2.17 -13.78 15.64
C MET A 33 2.99 -14.57 14.61
N LEU A 34 3.82 -15.53 15.04
CA LEU A 34 4.62 -16.35 14.14
C LEU A 34 3.75 -17.21 13.22
N LYS A 35 2.67 -17.79 13.75
CA LYS A 35 1.70 -18.54 12.94
C LYS A 35 1.02 -17.67 11.89
N LYS A 36 0.50 -16.49 12.29
CA LYS A 36 -0.12 -15.54 11.36
C LYS A 36 0.85 -15.12 10.25
N MET A 37 2.11 -14.87 10.59
CA MET A 37 3.15 -14.52 9.63
C MET A 37 3.42 -15.67 8.64
N GLY A 38 3.59 -16.90 9.14
CA GLY A 38 3.81 -18.07 8.29
C GLY A 38 2.66 -18.31 7.30
N GLU A 39 1.41 -18.19 7.74
CA GLU A 39 0.23 -18.30 6.88
C GLU A 39 0.17 -17.17 5.84
N ALA A 40 0.52 -15.94 6.22
CA ALA A 40 0.56 -14.79 5.31
C ALA A 40 1.61 -14.99 4.22
N VAL A 41 2.83 -15.41 4.58
CA VAL A 41 3.91 -15.70 3.62
C VAL A 41 3.50 -16.83 2.67
N ALA A 42 2.84 -17.89 3.17
CA ALA A 42 2.36 -18.98 2.32
C ALA A 42 1.29 -18.51 1.31
N ARG A 43 0.36 -17.63 1.72
CA ARG A 43 -0.61 -17.01 0.81
C ARG A 43 0.08 -16.18 -0.27
N VAL A 44 1.01 -15.32 0.12
CA VAL A 44 1.78 -14.48 -0.81
C VAL A 44 2.58 -15.34 -1.79
N ALA A 45 3.29 -16.36 -1.31
CA ALA A 45 4.07 -17.24 -2.17
C ALA A 45 3.21 -17.93 -3.23
N ARG A 46 1.99 -18.35 -2.87
CA ARG A 46 1.04 -18.94 -3.83
C ARG A 46 0.61 -17.93 -4.90
N LYS A 47 0.14 -16.75 -4.49
CA LYS A 47 -0.31 -15.70 -5.42
C LYS A 47 0.83 -15.19 -6.33
N VAL A 48 2.05 -15.08 -5.79
CA VAL A 48 3.24 -14.75 -6.58
C VAL A 48 3.56 -15.83 -7.61
N ASN A 49 3.48 -17.11 -7.23
CA ASN A 49 3.73 -18.20 -8.18
C ASN A 49 2.71 -18.17 -9.32
N GLU A 50 1.43 -17.98 -9.01
CA GLU A 50 0.35 -17.84 -10.01
C GLU A 50 0.58 -16.65 -10.94
N THR A 51 1.03 -15.51 -10.41
CA THR A 51 1.35 -14.30 -11.19
C THR A 51 2.52 -14.57 -12.15
N VAL A 52 3.56 -15.25 -11.68
CA VAL A 52 4.75 -15.58 -12.48
C VAL A 52 4.42 -16.62 -13.56
N GLU A 53 3.62 -17.63 -13.24
CA GLU A 53 3.22 -18.68 -14.19
C GLU A 53 2.26 -18.15 -15.26
N SER A 54 1.37 -17.24 -14.91
CA SER A 54 0.44 -16.60 -15.86
C SER A 54 1.12 -15.52 -16.71
N GLY A 55 2.31 -15.05 -16.35
CA GLY A 55 2.97 -13.92 -17.00
C GLY A 55 2.19 -12.60 -16.82
N SER A 56 1.38 -12.50 -15.77
CA SER A 56 0.56 -11.34 -15.47
C SER A 56 1.42 -10.12 -15.14
N ASP A 57 0.95 -8.94 -15.55
CA ASP A 57 1.50 -7.63 -15.15
C ASP A 57 0.90 -7.12 -13.82
N THR A 58 -0.04 -7.87 -13.27
CA THR A 58 -0.77 -7.57 -12.06
C THR A 58 -0.41 -8.57 -10.98
N LEU A 59 0.08 -8.06 -9.85
CA LEU A 59 0.36 -8.82 -8.64
C LEU A 59 -0.68 -8.49 -7.57
N ASP A 60 -1.63 -9.41 -7.40
CA ASP A 60 -2.64 -9.33 -6.35
C ASP A 60 -2.11 -9.96 -5.07
N LEU A 61 -1.97 -9.15 -4.02
CA LEU A 61 -1.63 -9.56 -2.66
C LEU A 61 -2.64 -9.01 -1.64
N ALA A 62 -3.87 -8.76 -2.09
CA ALA A 62 -4.95 -8.31 -1.23
C ALA A 62 -5.32 -9.40 -0.21
N GLU A 63 -5.79 -8.97 0.97
CA GLU A 63 -6.34 -9.81 2.04
C GLU A 63 -5.39 -10.92 2.53
N CYS A 64 -4.08 -10.67 2.46
CA CYS A 64 -3.06 -11.63 2.87
C CYS A 64 -2.74 -11.57 4.38
N LYS A 65 -3.33 -10.63 5.12
CA LYS A 65 -3.04 -10.34 6.55
C LYS A 65 -1.56 -10.00 6.77
N LEU A 66 -0.96 -9.29 5.83
CA LEU A 66 0.44 -8.89 5.88
C LEU A 66 0.64 -7.74 6.86
N VAL A 67 1.52 -7.92 7.83
CA VAL A 67 1.98 -6.85 8.72
C VAL A 67 3.14 -6.06 8.08
N SER A 68 3.90 -6.71 7.20
CA SER A 68 4.96 -6.11 6.40
C SER A 68 5.12 -6.87 5.07
N PHE A 69 5.71 -6.22 4.06
CA PHE A 69 6.01 -6.89 2.80
C PHE A 69 7.17 -7.88 2.97
N PRO A 70 7.01 -9.18 2.66
CA PRO A 70 8.02 -10.19 3.00
C PRO A 70 9.28 -10.07 2.14
N ILE A 71 10.46 -10.09 2.79
CA ILE A 71 11.74 -9.81 2.13
C ILE A 71 12.10 -10.86 1.07
N GLY A 72 11.72 -12.12 1.27
CA GLY A 72 12.03 -13.16 0.29
C GLY A 72 11.33 -12.94 -1.06
N ILE A 73 10.21 -12.22 -1.09
CA ILE A 73 9.47 -11.94 -2.33
C ILE A 73 10.29 -11.07 -3.29
N TYR A 74 11.17 -10.20 -2.78
CA TYR A 74 12.11 -9.45 -3.62
C TYR A 74 13.08 -10.35 -4.39
N LYS A 75 13.40 -11.54 -3.87
CA LYS A 75 14.27 -12.49 -4.56
C LYS A 75 13.51 -13.17 -5.69
N VAL A 76 12.30 -13.65 -5.41
CA VAL A 76 11.44 -14.33 -6.38
C VAL A 76 11.09 -13.40 -7.54
N LEU A 77 10.71 -12.16 -7.25
CA LEU A 77 10.25 -11.22 -8.25
C LEU A 77 11.38 -10.46 -8.97
N ARG A 78 12.65 -10.71 -8.66
CA ARG A 78 13.78 -9.92 -9.20
C ARG A 78 13.78 -9.82 -10.73
N ASN A 79 13.43 -10.91 -11.40
CA ASN A 79 13.50 -11.01 -12.87
C ASN A 79 12.19 -10.60 -13.57
N VAL A 80 11.11 -10.44 -12.80
CA VAL A 80 9.78 -10.11 -13.34
C VAL A 80 9.27 -8.76 -12.85
N SER A 81 9.93 -8.12 -11.88
CA SER A 81 9.43 -6.87 -11.27
C SER A 81 9.29 -5.72 -12.27
N GLY A 82 10.06 -5.73 -13.36
CA GLY A 82 9.96 -4.75 -14.44
C GLY A 82 8.72 -4.91 -15.33
N GLN A 83 8.04 -6.06 -15.30
CA GLN A 83 6.82 -6.29 -16.07
C GLN A 83 5.55 -6.04 -15.24
N ILE A 84 5.70 -5.86 -13.93
CA ILE A 84 4.58 -5.63 -13.01
C ILE A 84 4.22 -4.14 -13.05
N HIS A 85 3.02 -3.85 -13.54
CA HIS A 85 2.48 -2.49 -13.63
C HIS A 85 1.41 -2.22 -12.56
N LEU A 86 0.77 -3.26 -12.01
CA LEU A 86 -0.24 -3.12 -10.96
C LEU A 86 0.12 -3.99 -9.76
N ILE A 87 0.16 -3.39 -8.57
CA ILE A 87 0.20 -4.14 -7.31
C ILE A 87 -1.01 -3.74 -6.46
N THR A 88 -1.74 -4.73 -5.96
CA THR A 88 -2.69 -4.52 -4.86
C THR A 88 -2.21 -5.20 -3.60
N LEU A 89 -2.13 -4.44 -2.52
CA LEU A 89 -1.91 -4.88 -1.15
C LEU A 89 -3.11 -4.45 -0.27
N ALA A 90 -4.28 -4.30 -0.88
CA ALA A 90 -5.50 -3.90 -0.20
C ALA A 90 -5.87 -4.82 0.97
N ASN A 91 -6.50 -4.28 2.01
CA ASN A 91 -7.04 -5.01 3.16
C ASN A 91 -5.99 -5.91 3.84
N ASN A 92 -4.80 -5.36 4.10
CA ASN A 92 -3.76 -6.00 4.89
C ASN A 92 -3.57 -5.24 6.22
N GLU A 93 -2.52 -5.56 6.97
CA GLU A 93 -2.21 -4.93 8.26
C GLU A 93 -0.89 -4.12 8.16
N LEU A 94 -0.60 -3.58 6.97
CA LEU A 94 0.67 -2.91 6.69
C LEU A 94 0.75 -1.58 7.43
N LYS A 95 1.80 -1.42 8.25
CA LYS A 95 2.08 -0.15 8.95
C LYS A 95 3.06 0.75 8.21
N SER A 96 3.84 0.17 7.31
CA SER A 96 4.82 0.89 6.49
C SER A 96 5.21 0.07 5.26
N LEU A 97 5.68 0.77 4.23
CA LEU A 97 6.38 0.20 3.10
C LEU A 97 7.84 0.62 3.13
N THR A 98 8.72 -0.26 2.66
CA THR A 98 10.17 0.01 2.66
C THR A 98 10.60 0.74 1.40
N SER A 99 11.73 1.44 1.47
CA SER A 99 12.39 2.04 0.29
C SER A 99 12.66 1.00 -0.81
N LYS A 100 13.03 -0.23 -0.39
CA LYS A 100 13.26 -1.36 -1.29
C LYS A 100 12.02 -1.74 -2.10
N PHE A 101 10.81 -1.63 -1.54
CA PHE A 101 9.59 -1.88 -2.29
C PHE A 101 9.47 -0.91 -3.48
N MET A 102 9.66 0.39 -3.22
CA MET A 102 9.54 1.43 -4.25
C MET A 102 10.59 1.29 -5.34
N THR A 103 11.84 0.97 -4.98
CA THR A 103 12.93 0.83 -5.96
C THR A 103 12.83 -0.47 -6.76
N THR A 104 12.24 -1.54 -6.20
CA THR A 104 12.07 -2.82 -6.90
C THR A 104 10.95 -2.76 -7.94
N PHE A 105 9.84 -2.08 -7.61
CA PHE A 105 8.65 -1.99 -8.47
C PHE A 105 8.54 -0.59 -9.11
N ASN A 106 9.64 -0.09 -9.69
CA ASN A 106 9.69 1.27 -10.24
C ASN A 106 8.90 1.46 -11.55
N GLN A 107 8.42 0.37 -12.17
CA GLN A 107 7.57 0.39 -13.36
C GLN A 107 6.07 0.42 -13.05
N LEU A 108 5.69 0.52 -11.76
CA LEU A 108 4.30 0.58 -11.36
C LEU A 108 3.56 1.74 -12.01
N ARG A 109 2.35 1.44 -12.48
CA ARG A 109 1.36 2.38 -12.99
C ARG A 109 0.20 2.52 -12.01
N GLU A 110 -0.10 1.46 -11.26
CA GLU A 110 -1.17 1.48 -10.26
C GLU A 110 -0.75 0.76 -8.99
N LEU A 111 -0.99 1.40 -7.85
CA LEU A 111 -0.67 0.87 -6.53
C LEU A 111 -1.88 1.02 -5.59
N ARG A 112 -2.46 -0.10 -5.19
CA ARG A 112 -3.60 -0.14 -4.26
C ARG A 112 -3.13 -0.57 -2.87
N LEU A 113 -3.35 0.29 -1.89
CA LEU A 113 -2.98 0.13 -0.49
C LEU A 113 -4.17 0.37 0.44
N GLU A 114 -5.41 0.33 -0.09
CA GLU A 114 -6.59 0.62 0.73
C GLU A 114 -6.72 -0.34 1.92
N GLY A 115 -7.31 0.13 3.02
CA GLY A 115 -7.62 -0.73 4.16
C GLY A 115 -6.36 -1.29 4.86
N ASN A 116 -5.37 -0.44 5.09
CA ASN A 116 -4.14 -0.78 5.83
C ASN A 116 -3.99 0.18 7.04
N PHE A 117 -2.83 0.13 7.70
CA PHE A 117 -2.48 1.01 8.83
C PHE A 117 -1.32 1.95 8.48
N LEU A 118 -1.24 2.37 7.22
CA LEU A 118 -0.19 3.28 6.75
C LEU A 118 -0.45 4.69 7.27
N HIS A 119 0.58 5.32 7.81
CA HIS A 119 0.54 6.71 8.29
C HIS A 119 1.53 7.61 7.54
N ARG A 120 2.43 7.01 6.75
CA ARG A 120 3.44 7.69 5.94
C ARG A 120 3.89 6.81 4.78
N LEU A 121 4.42 7.45 3.76
CA LEU A 121 5.12 6.81 2.65
C LEU A 121 6.64 7.07 2.75
N PRO A 122 7.49 6.14 2.28
CA PRO A 122 8.92 6.38 2.18
C PRO A 122 9.23 7.46 1.13
N SER A 123 10.34 8.18 1.27
CA SER A 123 10.80 9.21 0.33
C SER A 123 10.94 8.70 -1.11
N GLU A 124 11.29 7.42 -1.24
CA GLU A 124 11.52 6.72 -2.50
C GLU A 124 10.24 6.47 -3.29
N VAL A 125 9.05 6.81 -2.76
CA VAL A 125 7.83 6.87 -3.59
C VAL A 125 8.02 7.77 -4.79
N SER A 126 8.80 8.85 -4.64
CA SER A 126 9.19 9.72 -5.75
C SER A 126 9.93 9.00 -6.89
N ALA A 127 10.46 7.80 -6.69
CA ALA A 127 11.09 7.00 -7.75
C ALA A 127 10.07 6.32 -8.70
N LEU A 128 8.78 6.29 -8.35
CA LEU A 128 7.71 5.67 -9.15
C LEU A 128 7.25 6.58 -10.29
N GLN A 129 8.17 6.91 -11.20
CA GLN A 129 7.99 7.90 -12.27
C GLN A 129 6.85 7.56 -13.27
N HIS A 130 6.41 6.30 -13.30
CA HIS A 130 5.35 5.81 -14.17
C HIS A 130 4.00 5.65 -13.47
N LEU A 131 3.92 5.96 -12.16
CA LEU A 131 2.71 5.76 -11.37
C LEU A 131 1.63 6.76 -11.80
N LYS A 132 0.48 6.21 -12.18
CA LYS A 132 -0.71 6.95 -12.63
C LYS A 132 -1.81 6.99 -11.58
N ALA A 133 -1.98 5.92 -10.81
CA ALA A 133 -3.01 5.84 -9.79
C ALA A 133 -2.45 5.27 -8.49
N ILE A 134 -2.83 5.89 -7.38
CA ILE A 134 -2.55 5.37 -6.05
C ILE A 134 -3.80 5.42 -5.18
N ASP A 135 -4.13 4.29 -4.56
CA ASP A 135 -5.19 4.20 -3.56
C ASP A 135 -4.59 4.00 -2.17
N LEU A 136 -4.78 5.00 -1.31
CA LEU A 136 -4.38 5.07 0.09
C LEU A 136 -5.61 5.23 0.99
N SER A 137 -6.81 4.97 0.49
CA SER A 137 -8.02 5.12 1.28
C SER A 137 -8.03 4.19 2.49
N ARG A 138 -8.78 4.52 3.54
CA ARG A 138 -8.90 3.69 4.75
C ARG A 138 -7.54 3.35 5.36
N ASN A 139 -6.75 4.38 5.61
CA ASN A 139 -5.46 4.30 6.27
C ASN A 139 -5.41 5.30 7.45
N GLN A 140 -4.22 5.64 7.94
CA GLN A 140 -4.00 6.48 9.13
C GLN A 140 -3.11 7.69 8.79
N PHE A 141 -3.23 8.24 7.58
CA PHE A 141 -2.46 9.43 7.19
C PHE A 141 -3.00 10.66 7.92
N GLN A 142 -2.17 11.30 8.73
CA GLN A 142 -2.47 12.58 9.40
C GLN A 142 -2.04 13.78 8.58
N ASP A 143 -0.97 13.60 7.80
CA ASP A 143 -0.45 14.59 6.87
C ASP A 143 -0.59 14.08 5.44
N PHE A 144 -0.80 14.99 4.50
CA PHE A 144 -0.73 14.65 3.09
C PHE A 144 0.69 14.13 2.74
N PRO A 145 0.82 12.99 2.03
CA PRO A 145 2.12 12.47 1.62
C PRO A 145 2.71 13.33 0.48
N GLU A 146 3.41 14.41 0.84
CA GLU A 146 3.94 15.40 -0.10
C GLU A 146 4.81 14.80 -1.21
N GLN A 147 5.43 13.64 -0.98
CA GLN A 147 6.24 12.92 -1.96
C GLN A 147 5.45 12.55 -3.23
N LEU A 148 4.12 12.42 -3.14
CA LEU A 148 3.26 12.19 -4.30
C LEU A 148 3.24 13.37 -5.27
N THR A 149 3.49 14.59 -4.79
CA THR A 149 3.50 15.80 -5.64
C THR A 149 4.68 15.84 -6.60
N ALA A 150 5.72 15.02 -6.36
CA ALA A 150 6.88 14.89 -7.23
C ALA A 150 6.68 13.90 -8.39
N LEU A 151 5.52 13.22 -8.45
CA LEU A 151 5.26 12.20 -9.47
C LEU A 151 4.67 12.83 -10.74
N PRO A 152 5.39 12.80 -11.88
CA PRO A 152 4.99 13.55 -13.07
C PRO A 152 3.82 12.91 -13.82
N ALA A 153 3.59 11.61 -13.63
CA ALA A 153 2.57 10.84 -14.34
C ALA A 153 1.30 10.58 -13.50
N LEU A 154 1.25 11.06 -12.25
CA LEU A 154 0.17 10.71 -11.33
C LEU A 154 -1.13 11.44 -11.71
N GLU A 155 -2.15 10.66 -12.04
CA GLU A 155 -3.45 11.12 -12.53
C GLU A 155 -4.53 11.06 -11.43
N THR A 156 -4.44 10.07 -10.54
CA THR A 156 -5.46 9.83 -9.50
C THR A 156 -4.82 9.53 -8.15
N ILE A 157 -5.29 10.23 -7.11
CA ILE A 157 -4.93 9.99 -5.71
C ILE A 157 -6.21 9.74 -4.91
N ASN A 158 -6.34 8.58 -4.29
CA ASN A 158 -7.41 8.32 -3.33
C ASN A 158 -6.85 8.32 -1.90
N LEU A 159 -7.31 9.26 -1.08
CA LEU A 159 -6.96 9.41 0.34
C LEU A 159 -8.22 9.42 1.21
N GLU A 160 -9.34 8.91 0.70
CA GLU A 160 -10.61 8.83 1.44
C GLU A 160 -10.44 8.10 2.78
N GLU A 161 -11.17 8.53 3.82
CA GLU A 161 -11.15 7.84 5.12
C GLU A 161 -9.73 7.76 5.72
N ASN A 162 -9.13 8.93 5.90
CA ASN A 162 -7.86 9.14 6.61
C ASN A 162 -8.02 10.25 7.67
N GLU A 163 -6.92 10.67 8.28
CA GLU A 163 -6.88 11.68 9.34
C GLU A 163 -6.26 13.01 8.86
N ILE A 164 -6.28 13.28 7.54
CA ILE A 164 -5.60 14.44 6.95
C ILE A 164 -6.31 15.74 7.32
N VAL A 165 -5.55 16.65 7.94
CA VAL A 165 -6.03 17.98 8.34
C VAL A 165 -5.68 19.04 7.30
N ASP A 166 -4.56 18.90 6.61
CA ASP A 166 -4.03 19.90 5.68
C ASP A 166 -3.43 19.26 4.42
N VAL A 167 -3.40 20.01 3.32
CA VAL A 167 -2.85 19.58 2.03
C VAL A 167 -2.04 20.69 1.37
N PRO A 168 -0.94 20.36 0.64
CA PRO A 168 -0.12 21.38 -0.02
C PRO A 168 -0.78 21.87 -1.32
N VAL A 169 -1.76 22.77 -1.20
CA VAL A 169 -2.60 23.24 -2.31
C VAL A 169 -1.79 23.71 -3.52
N GLU A 170 -0.76 24.53 -3.31
CA GLU A 170 0.08 25.04 -4.40
C GLU A 170 0.80 23.93 -5.16
N LYS A 171 1.35 22.94 -4.44
CA LYS A 171 2.04 21.79 -5.05
C LYS A 171 1.05 20.91 -5.82
N LEU A 172 -0.13 20.67 -5.24
CA LEU A 172 -1.22 19.92 -5.89
C LEU A 172 -1.67 20.61 -7.18
N ALA A 173 -1.89 21.92 -7.15
CA ALA A 173 -2.27 22.71 -8.33
C ALA A 173 -1.21 22.69 -9.44
N ALA A 174 0.07 22.51 -9.08
CA ALA A 174 1.19 22.44 -10.00
C ALA A 174 1.42 21.04 -10.61
N MET A 175 0.70 20.00 -10.14
CA MET A 175 0.88 18.65 -10.67
C MET A 175 0.41 18.57 -12.13
N PRO A 176 1.27 18.15 -13.07
CA PRO A 176 1.02 18.30 -14.50
C PRO A 176 -0.05 17.33 -15.04
N ALA A 177 -0.21 16.17 -14.41
CA ALA A 177 -1.07 15.08 -14.89
C ALA A 177 -2.27 14.80 -13.97
N LEU A 178 -2.36 15.45 -12.81
CA LEU A 178 -3.38 15.13 -11.79
C LEU A 178 -4.77 15.52 -12.28
N ARG A 179 -5.69 14.55 -12.26
CA ARG A 179 -7.08 14.68 -12.73
C ARG A 179 -8.09 14.55 -11.61
N SER A 180 -7.77 13.79 -10.58
CA SER A 180 -8.68 13.56 -9.46
C SER A 180 -7.92 13.33 -8.16
N ILE A 181 -8.38 13.99 -7.10
CA ILE A 181 -8.00 13.69 -5.72
C ILE A 181 -9.26 13.46 -4.89
N ASN A 182 -9.29 12.35 -4.14
CA ASN A 182 -10.36 12.07 -3.19
C ASN A 182 -9.85 12.27 -1.76
N LEU A 183 -10.40 13.26 -1.06
CA LEU A 183 -10.13 13.60 0.34
C LEU A 183 -11.41 13.52 1.18
N ARG A 184 -12.43 12.79 0.70
CA ARG A 184 -13.64 12.55 1.49
C ARG A 184 -13.29 11.88 2.81
N PHE A 185 -14.11 12.13 3.82
CA PHE A 185 -13.98 11.58 5.16
C PHE A 185 -12.59 11.82 5.80
N ASN A 186 -12.00 12.99 5.53
CA ASN A 186 -10.84 13.52 6.25
C ASN A 186 -11.22 14.77 7.05
N PRO A 187 -10.59 15.01 8.22
CA PRO A 187 -10.81 16.21 9.04
C PRO A 187 -10.12 17.46 8.47
N LEU A 188 -10.26 17.72 7.16
CA LEU A 188 -9.67 18.88 6.49
C LEU A 188 -10.11 20.18 7.17
N ASN A 189 -9.14 21.04 7.48
CA ASN A 189 -9.37 22.34 8.07
C ASN A 189 -10.20 23.27 7.14
N ALA A 190 -10.77 24.31 7.72
CA ALA A 190 -11.62 25.25 6.98
C ALA A 190 -10.83 26.06 5.94
N GLU A 191 -9.55 26.32 6.19
CA GLU A 191 -8.70 27.12 5.29
C GLU A 191 -8.47 26.42 3.96
N VAL A 192 -8.10 25.14 3.97
CA VAL A 192 -7.95 24.30 2.76
C VAL A 192 -9.23 24.28 1.94
N ARG A 193 -10.39 24.17 2.60
CA ARG A 193 -11.70 24.12 1.93
C ARG A 193 -12.03 25.41 1.19
N VAL A 194 -11.47 26.54 1.60
CA VAL A 194 -11.65 27.85 0.95
C VAL A 194 -10.57 28.09 -0.09
N ILE A 195 -9.31 27.77 0.22
CA ILE A 195 -8.14 28.09 -0.61
C ILE A 195 -7.97 27.11 -1.78
N ALA A 196 -8.29 25.83 -1.59
CA ALA A 196 -8.05 24.81 -2.62
C ALA A 196 -8.96 24.92 -3.85
N PRO A 197 -10.31 25.04 -3.73
CA PRO A 197 -11.19 25.06 -4.89
C PRO A 197 -10.84 26.07 -6.00
N PRO A 198 -10.45 27.33 -5.72
CA PRO A 198 -10.10 28.28 -6.78
C PRO A 198 -8.76 27.99 -7.47
N LEU A 199 -7.84 27.24 -6.84
CA LEU A 199 -6.51 26.92 -7.37
C LEU A 199 -6.46 25.58 -8.10
N ILE A 200 -7.32 24.65 -7.71
CA ILE A 200 -7.35 23.29 -8.24
C ILE A 200 -8.20 23.23 -9.52
N LYS A 201 -7.59 22.76 -10.62
CA LYS A 201 -8.20 22.66 -11.96
C LYS A 201 -8.71 21.26 -12.30
N PHE A 202 -8.78 20.38 -11.30
CA PHE A 202 -9.11 18.98 -11.44
C PHE A 202 -10.11 18.57 -10.36
N ASP A 203 -10.62 17.34 -10.41
CA ASP A 203 -11.68 16.92 -9.49
C ASP A 203 -11.13 16.76 -8.07
N MET A 204 -11.58 17.62 -7.15
CA MET A 204 -11.23 17.55 -5.73
C MET A 204 -12.47 17.15 -4.93
N LEU A 205 -12.54 15.87 -4.55
CA LEU A 205 -13.67 15.34 -3.81
C LEU A 205 -13.43 15.57 -2.31
N MET A 206 -14.28 16.38 -1.69
CA MET A 206 -14.26 16.65 -0.25
C MET A 206 -15.59 16.26 0.38
N SER A 207 -15.55 15.88 1.65
CA SER A 207 -16.76 15.67 2.44
C SER A 207 -17.51 16.99 2.66
N PRO A 208 -18.85 16.99 2.70
CA PRO A 208 -19.63 18.12 3.21
C PRO A 208 -19.19 18.49 4.64
N ASP A 209 -19.40 19.74 5.04
CA ASP A 209 -19.10 20.18 6.40
C ASP A 209 -19.78 19.29 7.44
N GLY A 210 -19.00 18.85 8.43
CA GLY A 210 -19.48 17.98 9.51
C GLY A 210 -19.59 16.49 9.19
N ALA A 211 -19.36 16.05 7.95
CA ALA A 211 -19.32 14.62 7.62
C ALA A 211 -18.02 13.98 8.12
N ARG A 212 -18.04 13.50 9.37
CA ARG A 212 -17.00 12.59 9.91
C ARG A 212 -17.10 11.23 9.23
N ALA A 213 -15.96 10.54 9.10
CA ALA A 213 -15.94 9.11 8.81
C ALA A 213 -16.85 8.39 9.83
N PRO A 214 -17.63 7.36 9.41
CA PRO A 214 -18.34 6.52 10.37
C PRO A 214 -17.34 5.98 11.41
N LEU A 215 -17.69 6.09 12.69
CA LEU A 215 -16.86 5.52 13.75
C LEU A 215 -16.80 3.99 13.57
N PRO A 216 -15.61 3.37 13.68
CA PRO A 216 -15.45 1.92 13.56
C PRO A 216 -16.18 1.14 14.65
#